data_AF-A0A8C6TT27-F1
#
_entry.id   AF-A0A8C6TT27-F1
#
_cell.length_a   1.000
_cell.length_b   1.000
_cell.length_c   1.000
_cell.angle_alpha   90.00
_cell.angle_beta   90.00
_cell.angle_gamma   90.00
#
_symmetry.space_group_name_H-M   'P 1'
#
loop_
_entity.id
_entity.type
_entity.pdbx_description
1 polymer ?
#
loop_
_entity_poly.entity_id
_entity_poly.type
_entity_poly.pdbx_seq_one_letter_code
_entity_poly.pdbx_strand_id
1 'polypeptide(L)'
;KSEISFVGLSFQMSLYTGLYSSHAHTKVRSEVRGGGRKPWNQKGGGRARHSSIRWSGSRAPGSTSYYYMLPMKVRVLGLKVALSSKMAQDYLHIVDSLDVPTPDSQYLTDLIKQKHWGKSVLLVDM
;
A
#
# COMPACT_ATOMS: atom_id res chain seq x y z
N LYS A 1 -9.75 10.05 -24.79
CA LYS A 1 -9.76 8.66 -24.27
C LYS A 1 -8.50 8.32 -23.47
N SER A 2 -7.33 8.93 -23.74
CA SER A 2 -6.06 8.67 -23.06
C SER A 2 -5.92 9.29 -21.66
N GLU A 3 -6.52 10.45 -21.38
CA GLU A 3 -6.35 11.14 -20.09
C GLU A 3 -7.10 10.45 -18.93
N ILE A 4 -8.28 9.90 -19.19
CA ILE A 4 -9.11 9.22 -18.18
C ILE A 4 -8.41 7.96 -17.66
N SER A 5 -7.66 7.26 -18.52
CA SER A 5 -6.87 6.09 -18.17
C SER A 5 -5.70 6.42 -17.23
N PHE A 6 -5.08 7.59 -17.40
CA PHE A 6 -3.92 8.01 -16.61
C PHE A 6 -4.31 8.43 -15.19
N VAL A 7 -5.47 9.08 -15.03
CA VAL A 7 -6.03 9.42 -13.70
C VAL A 7 -6.46 8.14 -12.96
N GLY A 8 -7.03 7.16 -13.66
CA GLY A 8 -7.39 5.86 -13.07
C GLY A 8 -6.18 5.07 -12.54
N LEU A 9 -5.09 5.00 -13.31
CA LEU A 9 -3.86 4.31 -12.92
C LEU A 9 -3.14 4.98 -11.74
N SER A 10 -3.10 6.31 -11.73
CA SER A 10 -2.49 7.06 -10.62
C SER A 10 -3.30 6.97 -9.33
N PHE A 11 -4.63 6.92 -9.42
CA PHE A 11 -5.51 6.71 -8.26
C PHE A 11 -5.40 5.28 -7.70
N GLN A 12 -5.38 4.27 -8.57
CA GLN A 12 -5.14 2.87 -8.19
C GLN A 12 -3.77 2.75 -7.51
N MET A 13 -2.71 3.29 -8.12
CA MET A 13 -1.37 3.24 -7.54
C MET A 13 -1.30 3.91 -6.17
N SER A 14 -1.96 5.06 -5.97
CA SER A 14 -2.01 5.75 -4.68
C SER A 14 -2.63 4.92 -3.57
N LEU A 15 -3.77 4.26 -3.85
CA LEU A 15 -4.45 3.40 -2.89
C LEU A 15 -3.61 2.16 -2.51
N TYR A 16 -2.93 1.56 -3.48
CA TYR A 16 -2.08 0.39 -3.24
C TYR A 16 -0.76 0.74 -2.53
N THR A 17 -0.16 1.91 -2.81
CA THR A 17 1.08 2.34 -2.13
C THR A 17 0.85 2.75 -0.68
N GLY A 18 -0.35 3.25 -0.34
CA GLY A 18 -0.64 3.72 1.02
C GLY A 18 -0.58 2.61 2.08
N LEU A 19 -0.84 1.36 1.70
CA LEU A 19 -0.79 0.19 2.59
C LEU A 19 0.58 -0.52 2.55
N TYR A 20 1.45 -0.14 1.61
CA TYR A 20 2.74 -0.79 1.44
C TYR A 20 3.78 -0.18 2.40
N SER A 21 4.33 -1.03 3.27
CA SER A 21 5.44 -0.70 4.17
C SER A 21 6.61 -1.63 3.88
N SER A 22 7.76 -1.07 3.51
CA SER A 22 8.98 -1.86 3.34
C SER A 22 9.65 -2.06 4.71
N HIS A 23 9.89 -3.33 5.06
CA HIS A 23 10.60 -3.71 6.29
C HIS A 23 12.05 -4.13 6.01
N ALA A 24 12.62 -3.69 4.89
CA ALA A 24 14.02 -3.89 4.59
C ALA A 24 14.85 -2.95 5.46
N HIS A 25 15.67 -3.50 6.36
CA HIS A 25 16.64 -2.73 7.13
C HIS A 25 17.99 -3.43 7.06
N THR A 26 19.04 -2.66 6.83
CA THR A 26 20.41 -3.13 6.90
C THR A 26 21.19 -2.23 7.83
N LYS A 27 22.02 -2.85 8.68
CA LYS A 27 22.77 -2.13 9.71
C LYS A 27 23.70 -1.10 9.10
N VAL A 28 23.47 0.17 9.41
CA VAL A 28 24.43 1.23 9.09
C VAL A 28 25.65 1.14 10.02
N ARG A 29 26.75 1.79 9.65
CA ARG A 29 28.02 1.76 10.41
C ARG A 29 27.86 2.08 11.92
N SER A 30 26.89 2.93 12.28
CA SER A 30 26.57 3.28 13.67
C SER A 30 25.90 2.14 14.44
N GLU A 31 25.07 1.33 13.78
CA GLU A 31 24.29 0.22 14.35
C GLU A 31 25.08 -1.09 14.44
N VAL A 32 26.19 -1.21 13.70
CA VAL A 32 27.09 -2.38 13.78
C VAL A 32 27.75 -2.43 15.18
N ARG A 33 27.67 -3.60 15.84
CA ARG A 33 28.28 -3.85 17.16
C ARG A 33 29.80 -3.71 17.07
N GLY A 34 30.40 -2.92 17.97
CA GLY A 34 31.85 -2.69 18.04
C GLY A 34 32.16 -1.36 18.73
N GLY A 35 33.43 -0.99 18.91
CA GLY A 35 33.81 0.30 19.52
C GLY A 35 33.99 1.44 18.50
N GLY A 36 33.99 2.68 19.00
CA GLY A 36 34.42 3.88 18.25
C GLY A 36 35.91 4.22 18.42
N ARG A 37 36.64 3.42 19.20
CA ARG A 37 38.06 3.63 19.48
C ARG A 37 38.88 3.45 18.20
N LYS A 38 39.81 4.38 17.99
CA LYS A 38 40.76 4.32 16.88
C LYS A 38 41.58 3.02 16.96
N PRO A 39 41.69 2.25 15.87
CA PRO A 39 42.36 0.94 15.92
C PRO A 39 43.87 1.04 16.19
N TRP A 40 44.54 2.07 15.68
CA TRP A 40 45.96 2.36 15.88
C TRP A 40 46.27 3.86 15.75
N ASN A 41 47.47 4.24 16.19
CA ASN A 41 47.93 5.62 16.14
C ASN A 41 47.98 6.17 14.70
N GLN A 42 47.78 7.48 14.55
CA GLN A 42 47.64 8.12 13.24
C GLN A 42 48.91 8.05 12.35
N LYS A 43 50.08 7.89 12.98
CA LYS A 43 51.42 7.82 12.36
C LYS A 43 52.30 6.84 13.13
N GLY A 44 53.42 6.42 12.53
CA GLY A 44 54.44 5.56 13.17
C GLY A 44 54.20 4.05 13.05
N GLY A 45 53.10 3.60 12.45
CA GLY A 45 52.75 2.18 12.37
C GLY A 45 52.89 1.52 10.99
N GLY A 46 53.33 2.22 9.95
CA GLY A 46 53.48 1.69 8.57
C GLY A 46 52.19 1.25 7.85
N ARG A 47 51.07 1.14 8.57
CA ARG A 47 49.74 0.72 8.07
C ARG A 47 48.93 1.90 7.55
N ALA A 48 47.94 1.60 6.70
CA ALA A 48 46.94 2.58 6.23
C ALA A 48 46.19 3.22 7.42
N ARG A 49 45.71 4.45 7.26
CA ARG A 49 45.01 5.18 8.33
C ARG A 49 43.56 4.73 8.42
N HIS A 50 43.11 4.36 9.62
CA HIS A 50 41.71 4.05 9.89
C HIS A 50 41.19 4.81 11.13
N SER A 51 39.89 5.12 11.10
CA SER A 51 39.18 5.80 12.19
C SER A 51 38.47 4.83 13.15
N SER A 52 37.96 3.71 12.64
CA SER A 52 37.28 2.68 13.43
C SER A 52 37.37 1.33 12.73
N ILE A 53 37.28 0.26 13.52
CA ILE A 53 37.20 -1.14 13.06
C ILE A 53 35.88 -1.49 12.37
N ARG A 54 34.85 -0.62 12.40
CA ARG A 54 33.56 -0.87 11.74
C ARG A 54 33.61 -0.42 10.29
N TRP A 55 34.14 -1.26 9.41
CA TRP A 55 34.24 -1.02 7.96
C TRP A 55 33.17 -1.75 7.13
N SER A 56 32.51 -2.75 7.73
CA SER A 56 31.52 -3.65 7.11
C SER A 56 30.07 -3.15 7.15
N GLY A 57 29.84 -1.84 7.37
CA GLY A 57 28.50 -1.26 7.26
C GLY A 57 28.18 -0.96 5.79
N SER A 58 27.11 -1.55 5.25
CA SER A 58 26.61 -1.21 3.92
C SER A 58 25.49 -0.17 4.02
N ARG A 59 25.30 0.61 2.96
CA ARG A 59 24.21 1.59 2.85
C ARG A 59 23.14 0.97 1.96
N ALA A 60 22.28 0.15 2.55
CA ALA A 60 21.13 -0.43 1.86
C ALA A 60 19.86 0.38 2.19
N PRO A 61 18.75 0.17 1.45
CA PRO A 61 17.47 0.81 1.74
C PRO A 61 17.06 0.53 3.19
N GLY A 62 16.68 1.58 3.91
CA GLY A 62 16.02 1.46 5.20
C GLY A 62 14.51 1.22 5.03
N SER A 63 13.84 0.93 6.14
CA SER A 63 12.38 0.80 6.15
C SER A 63 11.76 2.14 5.79
N THR A 64 10.88 2.18 4.79
CA THR A 64 10.24 3.40 4.31
C THR A 64 8.74 3.19 4.18
N SER A 65 7.96 4.14 4.69
CA SER A 65 6.52 4.21 4.39
C SER A 65 6.30 4.94 3.07
N TYR A 66 5.41 4.40 2.22
CA TYR A 66 5.04 5.01 0.93
C TYR A 66 3.71 5.77 1.02
N TYR A 67 3.35 6.17 2.22
CA TYR A 67 2.07 6.79 2.51
C TYR A 67 2.08 8.28 2.15
N TYR A 68 1.09 8.71 1.37
CA TYR A 68 0.80 10.13 1.14
C TYR A 68 -0.71 10.36 1.02
N MET A 69 -1.15 11.53 1.51
CA MET A 69 -2.55 11.92 1.50
C MET A 69 -2.91 12.65 0.21
N LEU A 70 -3.97 12.19 -0.47
CA LEU A 70 -4.56 12.90 -1.60
C LEU A 70 -5.45 14.06 -1.13
N PRO A 71 -5.52 15.18 -1.87
CA PRO A 71 -6.45 16.26 -1.59
C PRO A 71 -7.92 15.78 -1.56
N MET A 72 -8.73 16.35 -0.68
CA MET A 72 -10.14 15.93 -0.50
C MET A 72 -10.95 15.95 -1.80
N LYS A 73 -10.76 16.99 -2.64
CA LYS A 73 -11.48 17.14 -3.92
C LYS A 73 -11.21 15.96 -4.88
N VAL A 74 -9.97 15.49 -4.93
CA VAL A 74 -9.58 14.36 -5.80
C VAL A 74 -10.20 13.05 -5.30
N ARG A 75 -10.24 12.84 -3.98
CA ARG A 75 -10.89 11.65 -3.40
C ARG A 75 -12.39 11.61 -3.69
N VAL A 76 -13.08 12.74 -3.50
CA VAL A 76 -14.52 12.85 -3.80
C VAL A 76 -14.79 12.65 -5.29
N LEU A 77 -13.96 13.22 -6.17
CA LEU A 77 -14.07 13.02 -7.61
C LEU A 77 -13.87 11.54 -7.99
N GLY A 78 -12.85 10.89 -7.43
CA GLY A 78 -12.59 9.47 -7.66
C GLY A 78 -13.78 8.59 -7.28
N LEU A 79 -14.42 8.84 -6.14
CA LEU A 79 -15.63 8.13 -5.72
C LEU A 79 -16.81 8.33 -6.69
N LYS A 80 -17.07 9.57 -7.11
CA LYS A 80 -18.13 9.88 -8.08
C LYS A 80 -17.91 9.17 -9.42
N VAL A 81 -16.68 9.16 -9.92
CA VAL A 81 -16.31 8.49 -11.17
C VAL A 81 -16.45 6.97 -11.04
N ALA A 82 -16.02 6.39 -9.91
CA ALA A 82 -16.15 4.96 -9.66
C ALA A 82 -17.62 4.52 -9.65
N LEU A 83 -18.50 5.24 -8.93
CA LEU A 83 -19.93 4.96 -8.88
C LEU A 83 -20.60 5.15 -10.25
N SER A 84 -20.30 6.26 -10.95
CA SER A 84 -20.82 6.53 -12.28
C SER A 84 -20.41 5.45 -13.29
N SER A 85 -19.15 4.99 -13.23
CA SER A 85 -18.68 3.90 -14.10
C SER A 85 -19.38 2.57 -13.81
N LYS A 86 -19.71 2.28 -12.54
CA LYS A 86 -20.46 1.05 -12.19
C LYS A 86 -21.91 1.13 -12.61
N MET A 87 -22.53 2.30 -12.51
CA MET A 87 -23.87 2.55 -13.03
C MET A 87 -23.91 2.41 -14.55
N ALA A 88 -22.94 2.97 -15.28
CA ALA A 88 -22.89 2.89 -16.75
C ALA A 88 -22.61 1.48 -17.30
N GLN A 89 -22.13 0.56 -16.45
CA GLN A 89 -21.88 -0.85 -16.78
C GLN A 89 -23.00 -1.78 -16.26
N ASP A 90 -24.11 -1.21 -15.76
CA ASP A 90 -25.22 -1.94 -15.15
C ASP A 90 -24.81 -2.87 -13.98
N TYR A 91 -23.69 -2.57 -13.30
CA TYR A 91 -23.20 -3.32 -12.14
C TYR A 91 -23.61 -2.70 -10.79
N LEU A 92 -24.31 -1.56 -10.80
CA LEU A 92 -24.82 -0.92 -9.60
C LEU A 92 -26.32 -1.20 -9.49
N HIS A 93 -26.71 -1.91 -8.42
CA HIS A 93 -28.11 -2.19 -8.12
C HIS A 93 -28.48 -1.52 -6.80
N ILE A 94 -29.58 -0.75 -6.82
CA ILE A 94 -30.15 -0.12 -5.64
C ILE A 94 -31.28 -1.03 -5.15
N VAL A 95 -31.24 -1.41 -3.88
CA VAL A 95 -32.22 -2.28 -3.23
C VAL A 95 -32.73 -1.52 -2.00
N ASP A 96 -34.05 -1.34 -1.90
CA ASP A 96 -34.66 -0.58 -0.79
C ASP A 96 -34.57 -1.32 0.54
N SER A 97 -34.81 -2.63 0.52
CA SER A 97 -34.66 -3.49 1.70
C SER A 97 -34.13 -4.86 1.31
N LEU A 98 -33.14 -5.32 2.05
CA LEU A 98 -32.58 -6.67 1.94
C LEU A 98 -32.93 -7.44 3.21
N ASP A 99 -34.14 -7.99 3.26
CA ASP A 99 -34.51 -8.91 4.33
C ASP A 99 -33.88 -10.27 4.08
N VAL A 100 -32.92 -10.63 4.92
CA VAL A 100 -32.27 -11.94 4.93
C VAL A 100 -32.91 -12.77 6.04
N PRO A 101 -33.85 -13.68 5.74
CA PRO A 101 -34.63 -14.40 6.76
C PRO A 101 -33.78 -15.39 7.57
N THR A 102 -32.63 -15.81 7.05
CA THR A 102 -31.77 -16.83 7.66
C THR A 102 -30.31 -16.37 7.64
N PRO A 103 -29.52 -16.57 8.72
CA PRO A 103 -28.10 -16.22 8.75
C PRO A 103 -27.21 -17.12 7.88
N ASP A 104 -27.80 -18.04 7.11
CA ASP A 104 -27.07 -19.01 6.30
C ASP A 104 -26.40 -18.34 5.10
N SER A 105 -25.10 -18.54 4.95
CA SER A 105 -24.33 -17.99 3.82
C SER A 105 -24.76 -18.54 2.47
N GLN A 106 -25.30 -19.77 2.43
CA GLN A 106 -25.80 -20.40 1.22
C GLN A 106 -26.96 -19.62 0.61
N TYR A 107 -27.88 -19.12 1.45
CA TYR A 107 -29.01 -18.31 1.02
C TYR A 107 -28.56 -17.07 0.23
N LEU A 108 -27.55 -16.36 0.73
CA LEU A 108 -26.98 -15.19 0.04
C LEU A 108 -26.34 -15.58 -1.29
N THR A 109 -25.59 -16.69 -1.34
CA THR A 109 -24.97 -17.13 -2.60
C THR A 109 -26.00 -17.50 -3.66
N ASP A 110 -27.11 -18.11 -3.27
CA ASP A 110 -28.15 -18.51 -4.20
C ASP A 110 -28.99 -17.31 -4.65
N LEU A 111 -29.26 -16.36 -3.76
CA LEU A 111 -29.88 -15.08 -4.13
C LEU A 111 -29.04 -14.31 -5.16
N ILE A 112 -27.72 -14.24 -4.97
CA ILE A 112 -26.78 -13.61 -5.92
C ILE A 112 -26.82 -14.30 -7.29
N LYS A 113 -26.85 -15.64 -7.31
CA LYS A 113 -26.97 -16.41 -8.57
C LYS A 113 -28.30 -16.15 -9.27
N GLN A 114 -29.41 -16.16 -8.52
CA GLN A 114 -30.76 -15.91 -9.05
C GLN A 114 -30.91 -14.51 -9.63
N LYS A 115 -30.28 -13.50 -9.00
CA LYS A 115 -30.31 -12.11 -9.46
C LYS A 115 -29.26 -11.77 -10.50
N HIS A 116 -28.38 -12.72 -10.84
CA HIS A 116 -27.30 -12.56 -11.81
C HIS A 116 -26.34 -11.38 -11.54
N TRP A 117 -26.06 -11.08 -10.27
CA TRP A 117 -25.18 -9.96 -9.86
C TRP A 117 -23.67 -10.22 -10.09
N GLY A 118 -23.31 -11.31 -10.77
CA GLY A 118 -21.93 -11.64 -11.11
C GLY A 118 -21.22 -12.47 -10.03
N LYS A 119 -19.88 -12.52 -10.13
CA LYS A 119 -19.04 -13.42 -9.29
C LYS A 119 -18.75 -12.88 -7.90
N SER A 120 -18.66 -11.55 -7.76
CA SER A 120 -18.30 -10.89 -6.51
C SER A 120 -19.19 -9.68 -6.31
N VAL A 121 -19.84 -9.59 -5.15
CA VAL A 121 -20.78 -8.52 -4.79
C VAL A 121 -20.26 -7.83 -3.54
N LEU A 122 -20.34 -6.49 -3.51
CA LEU A 122 -20.09 -5.68 -2.33
C LEU A 122 -21.44 -5.16 -1.82
N LEU A 123 -21.78 -5.51 -0.58
CA LEU A 123 -22.95 -4.96 0.11
C LEU A 123 -22.52 -3.74 0.92
N VAL A 124 -23.23 -2.63 0.74
CA VAL A 124 -23.00 -1.38 1.46
C VAL A 124 -24.32 -1.00 2.11
N ASP A 125 -24.32 -0.96 3.44
CA ASP A 125 -25.43 -0.49 4.24
C ASP A 125 -25.24 0.99 4.57
N MET A 126 -26.32 1.76 4.65
CA MET A 126 -26.31 3.20 4.93
C MET A 126 -26.92 3.53 6.28
#